data_AF-A0A061I6M5-F1
#
_entry.id   AF-A0A061I6M5-F1
#
_cell.length_a   1.000
_cell.length_b   1.000
_cell.length_c   1.000
_cell.angle_alpha   90.00
_cell.angle_beta   90.00
_cell.angle_gamma   90.00
#
_symmetry.space_group_name_H-M   'P 1'
#
loop_
_entity.id
_entity.type
_entity.pdbx_description
1 polymer ?
#
loop_
_entity_poly.entity_id
_entity_poly.type
_entity_poly.pdbx_seq_one_letter_code
_entity_poly.pdbx_strand_id
1 'polypeptide(L)'
;MYVFVLLRVHACKELKYSKELPQISIIFIFVNEALSVILRSVHSAVNHTPTHLLKEIILVDDNSDEGKAPHLETSREKDLEAEKTI
;
A
#
# COMPACT_ATOMS: atom_id res chain seq x y z
N MET A 1 -8.67 -0.54 9.28
CA MET A 1 -7.72 0.07 8.33
C MET A 1 -8.44 0.84 7.22
N TYR A 2 -8.83 2.10 7.44
CA TYR A 2 -9.40 2.97 6.39
C TYR A 2 -8.63 4.30 6.34
N VAL A 3 -7.36 4.22 5.96
CA VAL A 3 -6.48 5.36 5.66
C VAL A 3 -6.61 5.61 4.15
N PHE A 4 -7.07 6.75 3.63
CA PHE A 4 -6.66 8.12 3.88
C PHE A 4 -7.82 9.06 3.48
N VAL A 5 -8.69 9.46 4.41
CA VAL A 5 -9.68 10.52 4.13
C VAL A 5 -8.93 11.86 4.18
N LEU A 6 -8.64 12.41 3.00
CA LEU A 6 -8.06 13.75 2.84
C LEU A 6 -9.09 14.86 3.11
N LEU A 7 -9.72 14.87 4.28
CA LEU A 7 -10.50 16.03 4.69
C LEU A 7 -9.55 17.10 5.24
N ARG A 8 -8.98 17.90 4.33
CA ARG A 8 -8.16 19.06 4.73
C ARG A 8 -9.04 20.30 4.87
N VAL A 9 -8.91 21.00 5.99
CA VAL A 9 -9.47 22.35 6.19
C VAL A 9 -8.75 23.33 5.26
N HIS A 10 -9.44 24.38 4.77
CA HIS A 10 -8.91 25.34 3.81
C HIS A 10 -7.53 25.92 4.23
N ALA A 11 -7.34 26.18 5.52
CA ALA A 11 -6.08 26.70 6.06
C ALA A 11 -4.88 25.76 5.85
N CYS A 12 -5.07 24.44 5.75
CA CYS A 12 -3.99 23.48 5.53
C CYS A 12 -3.46 23.48 4.10
N LYS A 13 -4.15 24.09 3.13
CA LYS A 13 -3.69 24.18 1.73
C LYS A 13 -2.62 25.26 1.54
N GLU A 14 -2.64 26.30 2.37
CA GLU A 14 -1.72 27.45 2.28
C GLU A 14 -0.41 27.24 3.05
N LEU A 15 -0.31 26.17 3.84
CA LEU A 15 0.90 25.82 4.58
C LEU A 15 2.01 25.37 3.61
N LYS A 16 3.14 26.09 3.65
CA LYS A 16 4.34 25.76 2.88
C LYS A 16 5.31 24.97 3.74
N TYR A 17 5.63 23.76 3.29
CA TYR A 17 6.65 22.91 3.89
C TYR A 17 7.99 23.09 3.15
N SER A 18 9.11 22.85 3.85
CA SER A 18 10.42 22.82 3.20
C SER A 18 10.46 21.69 2.16
N LYS A 19 11.23 21.88 1.09
CA LYS A 19 11.46 20.86 0.06
C LYS A 19 12.44 19.78 0.52
N GLU A 20 13.30 20.12 1.48
CA GLU A 20 14.26 19.22 2.08
C GLU A 20 13.63 18.58 3.31
N LEU A 21 12.93 17.47 3.07
CA LEU A 21 12.42 16.62 4.13
C LEU A 21 13.16 15.28 4.08
N PRO A 22 13.38 14.63 5.25
CA PRO A 22 14.00 13.32 5.28
C PRO A 22 13.12 12.30 4.57
N GLN A 23 13.76 11.27 4.01
CA GLN A 23 13.04 10.14 3.48
C GLN A 23 12.34 9.37 4.62
N ILE A 24 11.16 8.85 4.32
CA ILE A 24 10.30 8.13 5.25
C ILE A 24 10.06 6.70 4.76
N SER A 25 9.94 5.78 5.72
CA SER A 25 9.50 4.40 5.49
C SER A 25 8.10 4.23 6.09
N ILE A 26 7.18 3.61 5.35
CA ILE A 26 5.80 3.38 5.79
C ILE A 26 5.65 1.91 6.15
N ILE A 27 5.22 1.62 7.38
CA ILE A 27 5.01 0.25 7.86
C ILE A 27 3.51 0.01 8.01
N PHE A 28 2.97 -0.95 7.27
CA PHE A 28 1.59 -1.43 7.43
C PHE A 28 1.59 -2.77 8.15
N ILE A 29 1.01 -2.79 9.35
CA ILE A 29 0.78 -4.02 10.11
C ILE A 29 -0.68 -4.42 9.90
N PHE A 30 -0.92 -5.66 9.49
CA PHE A 30 -2.26 -6.18 9.25
C PHE A 30 -2.45 -7.55 9.88
N VAL A 31 -3.69 -7.87 10.23
CA VAL A 31 -4.11 -9.19 10.70
C VAL A 31 -5.48 -9.50 10.09
N ASN A 32 -5.59 -10.58 9.33
CA ASN A 32 -6.84 -11.03 8.71
C ASN A 32 -7.58 -9.95 7.88
N GLU A 33 -6.85 -8.98 7.34
CA GLU A 33 -7.41 -7.89 6.53
C GLU A 33 -7.51 -8.31 5.06
N ALA A 34 -8.57 -7.86 4.38
CA ALA A 34 -8.74 -8.15 2.96
C ALA A 34 -7.64 -7.48 2.12
N LEU A 35 -7.12 -8.18 1.11
CA LEU A 35 -6.09 -7.66 0.19
C LEU A 35 -6.52 -6.32 -0.44
N SER A 36 -7.80 -6.17 -0.79
CA SER A 36 -8.34 -4.93 -1.36
C SER A 36 -8.19 -3.71 -0.43
N VAL A 37 -8.26 -3.93 0.89
CA VAL A 37 -8.07 -2.89 1.91
C VAL A 37 -6.60 -2.49 1.99
N ILE A 38 -5.71 -3.48 2.05
CA ILE A 38 -4.26 -3.25 2.09
C ILE A 38 -3.80 -2.52 0.83
N LEU A 39 -4.19 -3.00 -0.36
CA LEU A 39 -3.83 -2.37 -1.64
C LEU A 39 -4.36 -0.95 -1.76
N ARG A 40 -5.59 -0.68 -1.33
CA ARG A 40 -6.15 0.68 -1.33
C ARG A 40 -5.33 1.61 -0.45
N SER A 41 -4.88 1.14 0.72
CA SER A 41 -4.03 1.92 1.62
C SER A 41 -2.63 2.15 1.06
N VAL A 42 -2.00 1.12 0.47
CA VAL A 42 -0.70 1.25 -0.22
C VAL A 42 -0.80 2.23 -1.38
N HIS A 43 -1.79 2.07 -2.26
CA HIS A 43 -2.01 2.95 -3.40
C HIS A 43 -2.24 4.41 -2.96
N SER A 44 -3.02 4.62 -1.90
CA SER A 44 -3.20 5.95 -1.32
C SER A 44 -1.89 6.54 -0.77
N ALA A 45 -1.08 5.73 -0.10
CA ALA A 45 0.21 6.18 0.43
C ALA A 45 1.17 6.59 -0.70
N VAL A 46 1.25 5.80 -1.77
CA VAL A 46 2.08 6.10 -2.95
C VAL A 46 1.60 7.36 -3.67
N ASN A 47 0.29 7.52 -3.89
CA ASN A 47 -0.23 8.66 -4.64
C ASN A 47 -0.17 9.98 -3.88
N HIS A 48 -0.20 9.95 -2.54
CA HIS A 48 -0.20 11.15 -1.73
C HIS A 48 1.15 11.48 -1.10
N THR A 49 2.15 10.61 -1.27
CA THR A 49 3.53 10.86 -0.83
C THR A 49 4.39 11.22 -2.02
N PRO A 50 5.09 12.37 -2.01
CA PRO A 50 6.06 12.69 -3.05
C PRO A 50 7.13 11.60 -3.17
N THR A 51 7.49 11.21 -4.39
CA THR A 51 8.42 10.10 -4.67
C THR A 51 9.80 10.25 -4.06
N HIS A 52 10.29 11.48 -3.86
CA HIS A 52 11.57 11.76 -3.22
C HIS A 52 11.57 11.51 -1.71
N LEU A 53 10.40 11.51 -1.08
CA LEU A 53 10.24 11.29 0.35
C LEU A 53 9.97 9.82 0.69
N LEU A 54 9.38 9.05 -0.22
CA LEU A 54 9.06 7.66 0.05
C LEU A 54 10.28 6.77 -0.21
N LYS A 55 10.84 6.17 0.84
CA LYS A 55 11.95 5.21 0.73
C LYS A 55 11.44 3.81 0.43
N GLU A 56 10.53 3.31 1.25
CA GLU A 56 10.03 1.94 1.18
C GLU A 56 8.67 1.82 1.88
N ILE A 57 7.92 0.79 1.49
CA ILE A 57 6.69 0.37 2.17
C ILE A 57 6.89 -1.06 2.65
N ILE A 58 6.75 -1.28 3.95
CA ILE A 58 6.94 -2.57 4.61
C ILE A 58 5.56 -3.08 5.02
N LEU A 59 5.21 -4.26 4.53
CA LEU A 59 3.98 -4.97 4.91
C LEU A 59 4.35 -6.01 5.96
N VAL A 60 3.74 -5.94 7.14
CA VAL A 60 3.98 -6.83 8.28
C VAL A 60 2.70 -7.59 8.57
N ASP A 61 2.77 -8.91 8.48
CA ASP A 61 1.68 -9.81 8.86
C ASP A 61 1.78 -10.13 10.35
N ASP A 62 0.79 -9.70 11.13
CA ASP A 62 0.68 -9.97 12.57
C ASP A 62 -0.16 -11.22 12.82
N ASN A 63 0.35 -12.37 12.35
CA ASN A 63 -0.25 -13.69 12.52
C ASN A 63 -1.68 -13.81 11.97
N SER A 64 -1.88 -13.43 10.71
CA SER A 64 -3.11 -13.76 9.98
C SER A 64 -3.31 -15.28 9.87
N ASP A 65 -4.57 -15.71 9.81
CA ASP A 65 -4.93 -17.10 9.57
C ASP A 65 -4.33 -17.54 8.21
N GLU A 66 -3.78 -18.76 8.10
CA GLU A 66 -3.10 -19.26 6.90
C GLU A 66 -3.97 -19.21 5.61
N GLY A 67 -5.30 -19.12 5.76
CA GLY A 67 -6.26 -18.95 4.66
C GLY A 67 -6.75 -17.51 4.41
N LYS A 68 -6.32 -16.53 5.22
CA LYS A 68 -6.72 -15.12 5.13
C LYS A 68 -5.55 -14.16 4.91
N ALA A 69 -4.31 -14.64 5.05
CA ALA A 69 -3.17 -13.90 4.56
C ALA A 69 -3.45 -13.45 3.10
N PRO A 70 -3.22 -12.18 2.76
CA PRO A 70 -3.52 -11.67 1.43
C PRO A 70 -2.75 -12.52 0.42
N HIS A 71 -3.46 -13.35 -0.33
CA HIS A 71 -2.90 -14.08 -1.44
C HIS A 71 -2.54 -13.03 -2.49
N LEU A 72 -1.32 -12.52 -2.44
CA LEU A 72 -0.71 -11.87 -3.59
C LEU A 72 -0.60 -12.99 -4.62
N GLU A 73 -1.66 -13.19 -5.41
CA GLU A 73 -1.57 -13.99 -6.63
C GLU A 73 -0.36 -13.42 -7.37
N THR A 74 0.74 -14.17 -7.34
CA THR A 74 1.84 -13.92 -8.25
C THR A 74 1.23 -14.16 -9.63
N SER A 75 0.83 -13.08 -10.31
CA SER A 75 0.32 -13.12 -11.68
C SER A 75 1.43 -13.53 -12.67
N ARG A 76 2.26 -14.52 -12.32
CA ARG A 76 3.31 -15.10 -13.15
C ARG A 76 3.26 -16.63 -13.24
N GLU A 77 2.31 -17.31 -12.60
CA GLU A 77 2.20 -18.79 -12.67
C GLU A 77 0.90 -19.32 -13.30
N LYS A 78 -0.05 -18.49 -13.73
CA LYS A 78 -1.25 -18.95 -14.47
C LYS A 78 -1.24 -18.65 -15.98
N ASP A 79 -0.16 -18.08 -16.50
CA ASP A 79 -0.03 -17.83 -17.95
C ASP A 79 0.70 -18.95 -18.71
N LEU A 80 1.26 -19.97 -18.02
CA LEU A 80 2.04 -21.05 -18.67
C LEU A 80 1.28 -22.38 -18.86
N GLU A 81 0.08 -22.54 -18.28
CA GLU A 81 -0.73 -23.77 -18.44
C GLU A 81 -1.79 -23.65 -19.56
N ALA A 82 -1.99 -22.47 -20.15
CA ALA A 82 -2.99 -22.25 -21.21
C ALA A 82 -2.45 -22.40 -22.64
N GLU A 83 -1.14 -22.59 -22.83
CA GLU A 83 -0.53 -22.77 -24.17
C GLU A 83 0.10 -24.16 -24.33
N LYS A 84 -0.59 -25.21 -23.84
CA LYS A 84 -0.19 -26.60 -24.11
C LYS A 84 -1.33 -27.58 -24.37
N THR A 85 -2.54 -27.10 -24.64
CA THR A 85 -3.59 -27.95 -25.24
C THR A 85 -4.50 -27.08 -26.09
N ILE A 86 -4.06 -26.85 -27.34
CA ILE A 86 -4.75 -27.11 -28.62
C ILE A 86 -3.79 -26.69 -29.73
#